data_AF-A0A8J4GF05-F1
#
_entry.id   AF-A0A8J4GF05-F1
#
_cell.length_a   1.000
_cell.length_b   1.000
_cell.length_c   1.000
_cell.angle_alpha   90.00
_cell.angle_beta   90.00
_cell.angle_gamma   90.00
#
_symmetry.space_group_name_H-M   'P 1'
#
loop_
_entity.id
_entity.type
_entity.pdbx_description
1 polymer ?
#
loop_
_entity_poly.entity_id
_entity_poly.type
_entity_poly.pdbx_seq_one_letter_code
_entity_poly.pdbx_strand_id
1 'polypeptide(L)'
;MLPLVQVTLRRSGEEVLGASAEVIEAPEEYKQHHPVLVAELRNVSHWPKHVLVHYRFDTRNDVDLDRGLYLLFPAALLAVLVLCLSALRGVQPKLAQFLADVTAEGSTAAAAMWKGPQGKGE
;
A
#
# COMPACT_ATOMS: atom_id res chain seq x y z
N MET A 1 39.38 10.68 21.77
CA MET A 1 38.00 10.54 21.28
C MET A 1 37.06 10.77 22.46
N LEU A 2 36.04 11.61 22.30
CA LEU A 2 35.00 11.85 23.32
C LEU A 2 33.81 10.93 22.96
N PRO A 3 33.50 9.91 23.77
CA PRO A 3 32.39 9.02 23.47
C PRO A 3 31.06 9.73 23.67
N LEU A 4 30.21 9.65 22.65
CA LEU A 4 28.84 10.13 22.65
C LEU A 4 27.92 8.93 22.52
N VAL A 5 27.05 8.72 23.52
CA VAL A 5 26.01 7.70 23.45
C VAL A 5 24.82 8.29 22.73
N GLN A 6 24.59 7.86 21.49
CA GLN A 6 23.41 8.24 20.74
C GLN A 6 22.30 7.22 20.99
N VAL A 7 21.22 7.68 21.63
CA VAL A 7 20.04 6.87 21.91
C VAL A 7 18.96 7.26 20.91
N THR A 8 18.64 6.37 19.98
CA THR A 8 17.53 6.53 19.03
C THR A 8 16.30 5.82 19.58
N LEU A 9 15.27 6.60 19.91
CA LEU A 9 13.97 6.14 20.37
C LEU A 9 13.01 6.09 19.17
N ARG A 10 12.55 4.90 18.81
CA ARG A 10 11.56 4.70 17.75
C ARG A 10 10.17 4.80 18.35
N ARG A 11 9.36 5.73 17.86
CA ARG A 11 7.99 6.00 18.33
C ARG A 11 7.00 5.86 17.16
N SER A 12 5.84 5.26 17.43
CA SER A 12 4.67 5.27 16.54
C SER A 12 3.44 5.70 17.34
N GLY A 13 2.82 6.81 16.97
CA GLY A 13 1.70 7.39 17.73
C GLY A 13 2.09 7.77 19.17
N GLU A 14 1.39 7.21 20.17
CA GLU A 14 1.73 7.37 21.60
C GLU A 14 2.66 6.27 22.14
N GLU A 15 2.97 5.23 21.37
CA GLU A 15 3.76 4.09 21.84
C GLU A 15 5.24 4.18 21.40
N VAL A 16 6.13 3.80 22.32
CA VAL A 16 7.56 3.62 22.03
C VAL A 16 7.76 2.20 21.52
N LEU A 17 8.05 2.08 20.22
CA LEU A 17 8.26 0.80 19.54
C LEU A 17 9.60 0.13 19.90
N GLY A 18 10.60 0.94 20.27
CA GLY A 18 11.90 0.41 20.68
C GLY A 18 12.95 1.49 20.89
N ALA A 19 14.04 1.12 21.54
CA ALA A 19 15.20 1.97 21.75
C ALA A 19 16.45 1.27 21.21
N SER A 20 17.27 2.00 20.46
CA SER A 20 18.61 1.57 20.08
C SER A 20 19.62 2.57 20.63
N ALA A 21 20.75 2.08 21.11
CA ALA A 21 21.84 2.92 21.58
C ALA A 21 23.14 2.53 20.86
N GLU A 22 23.84 3.53 20.35
CA GLU A 22 25.14 3.36 19.71
C GLU A 22 26.15 4.35 20.29
N VAL A 23 27.41 3.95 20.38
CA VAL A 23 28.49 4.82 20.81
C VAL A 23 29.16 5.37 19.58
N ILE A 24 29.01 6.67 19.36
CA ILE A 24 29.64 7.40 18.27
C ILE A 24 30.70 8.35 18.83
N GLU A 25 31.62 8.79 17.98
CA GLU A 25 32.49 9.89 18.35
C GLU A 25 31.71 11.20 18.31
N ALA A 26 31.86 12.03 19.35
CA ALA A 26 31.22 13.34 19.40
C ALA A 26 31.64 14.21 18.20
N PRO A 27 30.70 14.95 17.56
CA PRO A 27 31.02 15.89 16.49
C PRO A 27 32.07 16.93 16.89
N GLU A 28 32.93 17.34 15.95
CA GLU A 28 34.01 18.30 16.22
C GLU A 28 33.50 19.66 16.71
N GLU A 29 32.35 20.11 16.21
CA GLU A 29 31.69 21.34 16.66
C GLU A 29 31.37 21.31 18.17
N TYR A 30 30.95 20.15 18.69
CA TYR A 30 30.65 19.98 20.11
C TYR A 30 31.92 20.01 20.97
N LYS A 31 33.00 19.39 20.48
CA LYS A 31 34.31 19.40 21.16
C LYS A 31 34.87 20.82 21.27
N GLN A 32 34.63 21.67 20.26
CA GLN A 32 35.06 23.07 20.25
C GLN A 32 34.24 23.94 21.21
N HIS A 33 32.94 23.69 21.34
CA HIS A 33 32.07 24.44 22.26
C HIS A 33 32.30 24.08 23.74
N HIS A 34 32.72 22.84 24.02
CA HIS A 34 32.90 22.35 25.39
C HIS A 34 34.32 21.79 25.65
N PRO A 35 35.36 22.64 25.60
CA PRO A 35 36.75 22.19 25.76
C PRO A 35 37.06 21.66 27.18
N VAL A 36 36.33 22.14 28.19
CA VAL A 36 36.48 21.71 29.60
C VAL A 36 36.14 20.24 29.77
N LEU A 37 35.04 19.76 29.17
CA LEU A 37 34.63 18.35 29.21
C LEU A 37 35.66 17.45 28.53
N VAL A 38 36.27 17.91 27.44
CA VAL A 38 37.34 17.19 26.75
C VAL A 38 38.59 17.09 27.63
N ALA A 39 38.95 18.15 28.34
CA ALA A 39 40.10 18.18 29.24
C ALA A 39 39.90 17.27 30.46
N GLU A 40 38.71 17.31 31.09
CA GLU A 40 38.34 16.44 32.21
C GLU A 40 38.32 14.96 31.81
N LEU A 41 37.79 14.64 30.62
CA LEU A 41 37.76 13.25 30.16
C LEU A 41 39.17 12.70 29.89
N ARG A 42 40.07 13.53 29.34
CA ARG A 42 41.48 13.17 29.10
C ARG A 42 42.29 13.06 30.38
N ASN A 43 41.87 13.71 31.46
CA ASN A 43 42.55 13.61 32.75
C ASN A 43 42.36 12.20 33.35
N VAL A 44 43.46 11.50 33.60
CA VAL A 44 43.46 10.12 34.11
C VAL A 44 43.12 10.08 35.60
N SER A 45 43.43 11.16 36.34
CA SER A 45 43.27 11.26 37.79
C SER A 45 41.92 11.83 38.21
N HIS A 46 41.11 12.31 37.26
CA HIS A 46 39.80 12.92 37.53
C HIS A 46 38.68 11.89 37.39
N TRP A 47 38.00 11.63 38.51
CA TRP A 47 36.79 10.82 38.61
C TRP A 47 35.81 11.54 39.52
N PRO A 48 34.48 11.52 39.22
CA PRO A 48 33.81 10.80 38.14
C PRO A 48 33.92 11.47 36.76
N LYS A 49 33.76 10.68 35.69
CA LYS A 49 33.77 11.17 34.30
C LYS A 49 32.35 11.43 33.80
N HIS A 50 32.13 12.58 33.18
CA HIS A 50 30.87 12.91 32.53
C HIS A 50 30.78 12.24 31.15
N VAL A 51 29.71 11.48 30.91
CA VAL A 51 29.44 10.85 29.61
C VAL A 51 28.35 11.63 28.91
N LEU A 52 28.55 11.89 27.62
CA LEU A 52 27.57 12.59 26.82
C LEU A 52 26.52 11.61 26.27
N VAL A 53 25.25 11.96 26.44
CA VAL A 53 24.12 11.19 25.91
C VAL A 53 23.26 12.10 25.05
N HIS A 54 23.04 11.71 23.80
CA HIS A 54 22.17 12.42 22.88
C HIS A 54 20.94 11.57 22.56
N TYR A 55 19.76 12.10 22.89
CA TYR A 55 18.49 11.46 22.61
C TYR A 55 17.93 11.95 21.29
N ARG A 56 17.67 11.02 20.37
CA ARG A 56 17.05 11.29 19.08
C ARG A 56 15.73 10.53 18.98
N PHE A 57 14.66 11.22 18.63
CA PHE A 57 13.35 10.62 18.42
C PHE A 57 13.11 10.37 16.93
N ASP A 58 12.96 9.10 16.55
CA ASP A 58 12.59 8.69 15.21
C ASP A 58 11.09 8.36 15.21
N THR A 59 10.29 9.24 14.61
CA THR A 59 8.85 9.03 14.48
C THR A 59 8.62 8.25 13.20
N ARG A 60 8.40 6.94 13.33
CA ARG A 60 8.06 6.08 12.19
C ARG A 60 6.56 5.86 12.23
N ASN A 61 5.85 6.43 11.27
CA ASN A 61 4.43 6.17 11.10
C ASN A 61 4.29 4.74 10.56
N ASP A 62 3.97 3.80 11.44
CA ASP A 62 3.74 2.41 11.06
C ASP A 62 2.39 2.33 10.37
N VAL A 63 2.38 2.51 9.05
CA VAL A 63 1.17 2.34 8.25
C VAL A 63 0.95 0.84 8.15
N ASP A 64 -0.04 0.35 8.88
CA ASP A 64 -0.46 -1.05 8.88
C ASP A 64 -0.94 -1.43 7.48
N LEU A 65 0.00 -1.93 6.68
CA LEU A 65 -0.19 -2.29 5.28
C LEU A 65 -1.20 -3.42 5.14
N ASP A 66 -1.23 -4.33 6.12
CA ASP A 66 -2.17 -5.44 6.16
C ASP A 66 -3.60 -4.93 6.33
N ARG A 67 -3.85 -4.02 7.28
CA ARG A 67 -5.16 -3.36 7.41
C ARG A 67 -5.54 -2.59 6.16
N GLY A 68 -4.59 -1.86 5.55
CA GLY A 68 -4.81 -1.17 4.28
C GLY A 68 -5.26 -2.13 3.18
N LEU A 69 -4.60 -3.28 3.08
CA LEU A 69 -4.91 -4.31 2.09
C LEU A 69 -6.27 -4.98 2.36
N TYR A 70 -6.58 -5.31 3.62
CA TYR A 70 -7.88 -5.89 4.01
C TYR A 70 -9.07 -4.96 3.71
N LEU A 71 -8.86 -3.65 3.66
CA LEU A 71 -9.89 -2.67 3.28
C LEU A 71 -9.95 -2.46 1.76
N LEU A 72 -8.80 -2.26 1.12
CA LEU A 72 -8.72 -1.97 -0.32
C LEU A 72 -9.17 -3.15 -1.18
N PHE A 73 -8.79 -4.37 -0.82
CA PHE A 73 -9.08 -5.56 -1.61
C PHE A 73 -10.59 -5.84 -1.77
N PRO A 74 -11.40 -5.92 -0.70
CA PRO A 74 -12.84 -6.13 -0.84
C PRO A 74 -13.56 -4.93 -1.44
N ALA A 75 -13.11 -3.69 -1.17
CA ALA A 75 -13.69 -2.50 -1.77
C ALA A 75 -13.52 -2.49 -3.30
N ALA A 76 -12.31 -2.82 -3.78
CA ALA A 76 -12.04 -2.99 -5.20
C ALA A 76 -12.84 -4.15 -5.80
N LEU A 77 -12.93 -5.28 -5.11
CA LEU A 77 -13.71 -6.43 -5.55
C LEU A 77 -15.20 -6.08 -5.73
N LEU A 78 -15.79 -5.36 -4.77
CA LEU A 78 -17.17 -4.88 -4.85
C LEU A 78 -17.36 -3.88 -6.00
N ALA A 79 -16.43 -2.94 -6.18
CA ALA A 79 -16.49 -2.00 -7.29
C ALA A 79 -16.46 -2.72 -8.64
N VAL A 80 -15.57 -3.70 -8.81
CA VAL A 80 -15.50 -4.53 -10.02
C VAL A 80 -16.78 -5.35 -10.21
N LEU A 81 -17.33 -5.95 -9.15
CA LEU A 81 -18.58 -6.69 -9.23
C LEU A 81 -19.75 -5.80 -9.67
N VAL A 82 -19.86 -4.59 -9.12
CA VAL A 82 -20.88 -3.61 -9.52
C VAL A 82 -20.71 -3.20 -10.98
N LEU A 83 -19.46 -2.99 -11.43
CA LEU A 83 -19.17 -2.68 -12.83
C LEU A 83 -19.56 -3.84 -13.76
N CYS A 84 -19.24 -5.08 -13.40
CA CYS A 84 -19.65 -6.27 -14.15
C CYS A 84 -21.19 -6.35 -14.24
N LEU A 85 -21.90 -6.21 -13.12
CA LEU A 85 -23.37 -6.23 -13.12
C LEU A 85 -23.96 -5.09 -13.95
N SER A 86 -23.33 -3.91 -13.92
CA SER A 86 -23.76 -2.76 -14.72
C SER A 86 -23.54 -2.99 -16.22
N ALA A 87 -22.40 -3.57 -16.59
CA ALA A 87 -22.12 -3.97 -17.97
C ALA A 87 -23.09 -5.06 -18.45
N LEU A 88 -23.37 -6.07 -17.62
CA LEU A 88 -24.35 -7.12 -17.93
C LEU A 88 -25.74 -6.53 -18.15
N ARG A 89 -26.20 -5.61 -17.28
CA ARG A 89 -27.47 -4.90 -17.47
C ARG A 89 -27.51 -4.07 -18.76
N GLY A 90 -26.38 -3.45 -19.13
CA GLY A 90 -26.28 -2.72 -20.40
C GLY A 90 -26.33 -3.62 -21.64
N VAL A 91 -25.88 -4.87 -21.52
CA VAL A 91 -25.81 -5.84 -22.64
C VAL A 91 -27.09 -6.66 -22.78
N GLN A 92 -27.85 -6.89 -21.71
CA GLN A 92 -29.17 -7.57 -21.72
C GLN A 92 -30.11 -7.12 -22.86
N PRO A 93 -30.37 -5.81 -23.08
CA PRO A 93 -31.27 -5.37 -24.15
C PRO A 93 -30.72 -5.69 -25.54
N LYS A 94 -29.40 -5.61 -25.74
CA LYS A 94 -28.76 -5.97 -27.02
C LYS A 94 -28.86 -7.47 -27.27
N LEU A 95 -28.63 -8.29 -26.25
CA LEU A 95 -28.72 -9.75 -26.32
C LEU A 95 -30.15 -10.21 -26.62
N ALA A 96 -31.14 -9.58 -25.99
CA ALA A 96 -32.56 -9.84 -26.28
C ALA A 96 -32.92 -9.49 -27.73
N GLN A 97 -32.39 -8.38 -28.25
CA GLN A 97 -32.63 -7.95 -29.63
C GLN A 97 -31.94 -8.88 -30.64
N PHE A 98 -30.70 -9.30 -30.38
CA PHE A 98 -30.02 -10.33 -31.17
C PHE A 98 -30.76 -11.67 -31.17
N LEU A 99 -31.30 -12.10 -30.04
CA LEU A 99 -32.09 -13.33 -29.97
C LEU A 99 -33.41 -13.22 -30.76
N ALA A 100 -34.07 -12.05 -30.71
CA ALA A 100 -35.26 -11.78 -31.50
C ALA A 100 -34.95 -11.78 -33.01
N ASP A 101 -33.85 -11.16 -33.45
CA ASP A 101 -33.45 -11.13 -34.85
C ASP A 101 -33.08 -12.53 -35.36
N VAL A 102 -32.31 -13.31 -34.60
CA VAL A 102 -31.91 -14.68 -34.98
C VAL A 102 -33.12 -15.64 -35.01
N THR A 103 -34.08 -15.49 -34.08
CA THR A 103 -35.31 -16.31 -34.11
C THR A 103 -36.26 -15.90 -35.23
N ALA A 104 -36.34 -14.61 -35.56
CA ALA A 104 -37.09 -14.13 -36.72
C ALA A 104 -36.47 -14.60 -38.05
N GLU A 105 -35.14 -14.56 -38.19
CA GLU A 105 -34.42 -15.10 -39.36
C GLU A 105 -34.55 -16.62 -39.45
N GLY A 106 -34.44 -17.34 -38.33
CA GLY A 106 -34.66 -18.80 -38.29
C GLY A 106 -36.09 -19.20 -38.66
N SER A 107 -37.09 -18.43 -38.21
CA SER A 107 -38.49 -18.66 -38.56
C SER A 107 -38.78 -18.36 -40.02
N THR A 108 -38.17 -17.33 -40.60
CA THR A 108 -38.33 -16.99 -42.03
C THR A 108 -37.58 -17.97 -42.93
N ALA A 109 -36.40 -18.45 -42.54
CA ALA A 109 -35.67 -19.51 -43.23
C ALA A 109 -36.42 -20.85 -43.19
N ALA A 110 -36.98 -21.23 -42.04
CA ALA A 110 -37.83 -22.42 -41.91
C ALA A 110 -39.13 -22.29 -42.72
N ALA A 111 -39.77 -21.12 -42.72
CA ALA A 111 -40.97 -20.85 -43.52
C ALA A 111 -40.68 -20.82 -45.03
N ALA A 112 -39.52 -20.33 -45.46
CA ALA A 112 -39.07 -20.35 -46.85
C ALA A 112 -38.71 -21.77 -47.32
N MET A 113 -38.10 -22.59 -46.45
CA MET A 113 -37.79 -23.99 -46.73
C MET A 113 -39.05 -24.86 -46.85
N TRP A 114 -40.09 -24.58 -46.05
CA TRP A 114 -41.40 -25.25 -46.17
C TRP A 114 -42.16 -24.83 -47.45
N LYS A 115 -41.80 -23.69 -48.06
CA LYS A 115 -42.39 -23.16 -49.29
C LYS A 115 -41.51 -23.47 -50.53
N GLY A 116 -40.89 -24.65 -50.57
CA GLY A 116 -40.26 -25.24 -51.76
C GLY A 116 -41.29 -25.77 -52.76
N PRO A 117 -40.93 -25.98 -54.05
CA PRO A 117 -41.76 -25.66 -55.21
C PRO A 117 -42.97 -26.59 -55.34
N GLN A 118 -44.19 -26.04 -55.29
CA GLN A 118 -45.35 -26.74 -55.84
C GLN A 118 -45.14 -26.92 -57.35
N GLY A 119 -45.26 -28.17 -57.78
CA GLY A 119 -44.79 -28.67 -59.05
C GLY A 119 -45.45 -28.05 -60.27
N LYS A 120 -44.62 -27.81 -61.29
CA LYS A 120 -45.02 -27.67 -62.67
C LYS A 120 -44.90 -29.06 -63.30
N GLY A 121 -46.02 -29.77 -63.42
CA GLY A 121 -46.11 -31.09 -64.03
C GLY A 121 -47.41 -31.22 -64.79
N GLU A 122 -47.26 -31.27 -66.12
CA GLU A 122 -48.19 -31.68 -67.19
C GLU A 122 -49.39 -30.76 -67.52
#